data_AF-A0A0V0Q9I3-F1
#
_entry.id   AF-A0A0V0Q9I3-F1
#
_cell.length_a   1.000
_cell.length_b   1.000
_cell.length_c   1.000
_cell.angle_alpha   90.00
_cell.angle_beta   90.00
_cell.angle_gamma   90.00
#
_symmetry.space_group_name_H-M   'P 1'
#
loop_
_entity.id
_entity.type
_entity.pdbx_description
1 polymer ?
#
loop_
_entity_poly.entity_id
_entity_poly.type
_entity_poly.pdbx_seq_one_letter_code
_entity_poly.pdbx_strand_id
1 'polypeptide(L)'
;MKLYIHIYLPNAHKSAPTTIIHDTPNDQTFSQLYNEIHKIFSEINPSYIRAYQNLSGKQLQKCENMYISSFYNENEDVYLYCDLPRPVKVVEQQDTSNIQYTTIEKYTFYEYDENRVRVVLELPEVGKIGKDNIQARFFQRSFEIKIHNYKGKNLRFGSGKTQCKIDPDQSRFMLKDNKIIISIRKFQKTDNWFSLHKTKTIGGDSD
;
A
#
# COMPACT_ATOMS: atom_id res chain seq x y z
N MET A 1 4.73 -4.16 29.78
CA MET A 1 4.13 -5.50 29.92
C MET A 1 5.11 -6.55 29.41
N LYS A 2 5.19 -7.69 30.07
CA LYS A 2 5.99 -8.83 29.62
C LYS A 2 5.18 -9.71 28.66
N LEU A 3 5.77 -10.13 27.55
CA LEU A 3 5.15 -11.02 26.55
C LEU A 3 6.02 -12.26 26.28
N TYR A 4 5.38 -13.36 25.88
CA TYR A 4 6.06 -14.56 25.41
C TYR A 4 6.00 -14.60 23.88
N ILE A 5 7.12 -14.31 23.22
CA ILE A 5 7.18 -14.21 21.76
C ILE A 5 7.66 -15.53 21.17
N HIS A 6 6.79 -16.22 20.47
CA HIS A 6 7.08 -17.45 19.74
C HIS A 6 7.42 -17.16 18.28
N ILE A 7 8.67 -17.39 17.90
CA ILE A 7 9.22 -17.07 16.59
C ILE A 7 9.33 -18.35 15.77
N TYR A 8 8.60 -18.39 14.66
CA TYR A 8 8.61 -19.49 13.70
C TYR A 8 9.50 -19.16 12.50
N LEU A 9 10.52 -19.99 12.29
CA LEU A 9 11.48 -19.90 11.18
C LEU A 9 11.31 -21.10 10.24
N PRO A 10 10.72 -20.93 9.04
CA PRO A 10 10.46 -22.04 8.11
C PRO A 10 11.72 -22.78 7.64
N ASN A 11 12.88 -22.13 7.64
CA ASN A 11 14.14 -22.69 7.11
C ASN A 11 15.08 -23.28 8.17
N ALA A 12 14.78 -23.16 9.47
CA ALA A 12 15.75 -23.48 10.50
C ALA A 12 15.96 -25.01 10.70
N HIS A 13 15.32 -25.88 9.92
CA HIS A 13 15.20 -27.32 10.18
C HIS A 13 14.67 -27.66 11.60
N LYS A 14 14.16 -26.66 12.33
CA LYS A 14 13.62 -26.77 13.68
C LYS A 14 12.11 -26.92 13.57
N SER A 15 11.57 -27.97 14.17
CA SER A 15 10.14 -28.25 14.23
C SER A 15 9.40 -27.40 15.27
N ALA A 16 10.12 -26.76 16.19
CA ALA A 16 9.57 -25.96 17.28
C ALA A 16 9.96 -24.47 17.17
N PRO A 17 9.07 -23.55 17.59
CA PRO A 17 9.40 -22.12 17.62
C PRO A 17 10.48 -21.81 18.66
N THR A 18 11.26 -20.78 18.39
CA THR A 18 12.10 -20.17 19.42
C THR A 18 11.22 -19.24 20.26
N THR A 19 11.17 -19.43 21.57
CA THR A 19 10.40 -18.56 22.47
C THR A 19 11.34 -17.63 23.22
N ILE A 20 11.04 -16.34 23.22
CA ILE A 20 11.74 -15.34 24.03
C ILE A 20 10.75 -14.62 24.94
N ILE A 21 11.24 -14.15 26.07
CA ILE A 21 10.47 -13.27 26.96
C ILE A 21 10.88 -11.84 26.61
N HIS A 22 9.90 -11.00 26.29
CA HIS A 22 10.14 -9.62 25.84
C HIS A 22 9.39 -8.63 26.72
N ASP A 23 10.13 -7.69 27.30
CA ASP A 23 9.55 -6.59 28.06
C ASP A 23 9.16 -5.45 27.09
N THR A 24 7.86 -5.29 26.89
CA THR A 24 7.25 -4.38 25.92
C THR A 24 6.80 -3.09 26.62
N PRO A 25 7.37 -1.92 26.27
CA PRO A 25 6.81 -0.62 26.67
C PRO A 25 5.37 -0.44 26.18
N ASN A 26 4.53 0.31 26.92
CA ASN A 26 3.11 0.47 26.57
C ASN A 26 2.89 1.15 25.21
N ASP A 27 3.84 1.97 24.77
CA ASP A 27 3.88 2.70 23.51
C ASP A 27 4.66 1.98 22.40
N GLN A 28 5.11 0.73 22.63
CA GLN A 28 5.80 -0.04 21.61
C GLN A 28 4.84 -0.50 20.51
N THR A 29 5.22 -0.23 19.27
CA THR A 29 4.52 -0.68 18.06
C THR A 29 5.07 -2.01 17.55
N PHE A 30 4.28 -2.71 16.73
CA PHE A 30 4.75 -3.94 16.08
C PHE A 30 6.02 -3.73 15.24
N SER A 31 6.12 -2.61 14.52
CA SER A 31 7.31 -2.28 13.71
C SER A 31 8.57 -2.14 14.58
N GLN A 32 8.45 -1.48 15.75
CA GLN A 32 9.57 -1.37 16.69
C GLN A 32 9.97 -2.74 17.23
N LEU A 33 8.99 -3.58 17.61
CA LEU A 33 9.24 -4.95 18.03
C LEU A 33 9.94 -5.77 16.93
N TYR A 34 9.49 -5.71 15.69
CA TYR A 34 10.10 -6.44 14.57
C TYR A 34 11.56 -6.07 14.36
N ASN A 35 11.90 -4.79 14.51
CA ASN A 35 13.29 -4.33 14.45
C ASN A 35 14.12 -4.82 15.63
N GLU A 36 13.55 -4.94 16.83
CA GLU A 36 14.24 -5.53 17.98
C GLU A 36 14.47 -7.03 17.80
N ILE A 37 13.48 -7.76 17.29
CA ILE A 37 13.63 -9.17 16.93
C ILE A 37 14.76 -9.34 15.90
N HIS A 38 14.86 -8.48 14.89
CA HIS A 38 15.97 -8.50 13.93
C HIS A 38 17.35 -8.26 14.57
N LYS A 39 17.44 -7.41 15.60
CA LYS A 39 18.71 -7.22 16.33
C LYS A 39 19.14 -8.49 17.08
N ILE A 40 18.18 -9.28 17.55
CA ILE A 40 18.43 -10.56 18.23
C ILE A 40 18.72 -11.67 17.22
N PHE A 41 17.96 -11.71 16.13
CA PHE A 41 18.01 -12.70 15.07
C PHE A 41 18.31 -12.00 13.74
N SER A 42 19.59 -11.71 13.50
CA SER A 42 20.07 -10.95 12.34
C SER A 42 19.66 -11.55 10.99
N GLU A 43 19.38 -12.85 10.96
CA GLU A 43 18.90 -13.59 9.79
C GLU A 43 17.43 -13.30 9.44
N ILE A 44 16.65 -12.71 10.35
CA ILE A 44 15.24 -12.38 10.14
C ILE A 44 15.15 -10.99 9.54
N ASN A 45 14.51 -10.83 8.39
CA ASN A 45 14.20 -9.50 7.86
C ASN A 45 12.85 -8.99 8.42
N PRO A 46 12.80 -7.82 9.09
CA PRO A 46 11.58 -7.26 9.69
C PRO A 46 10.39 -7.17 8.73
N SER A 47 10.64 -6.96 7.44
CA SER A 47 9.59 -6.78 6.41
C SER A 47 8.79 -8.06 6.13
N TYR A 48 9.29 -9.21 6.58
CA TYR A 48 8.66 -10.52 6.38
C TYR A 48 8.08 -11.11 7.66
N ILE A 49 8.16 -10.38 8.77
CA ILE A 49 7.56 -10.79 10.04
C ILE A 49 6.05 -10.55 9.98
N ARG A 50 5.28 -11.55 10.40
CA ARG A 50 3.83 -11.47 10.51
C ARG A 50 3.41 -11.89 11.92
N ALA A 51 2.66 -11.02 12.59
CA ALA A 51 2.05 -11.33 13.88
C ALA A 51 0.71 -12.07 13.70
N TYR A 52 0.47 -13.04 14.57
CA TYR A 52 -0.74 -13.85 14.63
C TYR A 52 -1.34 -13.81 16.03
N GLN A 53 -2.66 -13.88 16.10
CA GLN A 53 -3.39 -13.88 17.38
C GLN A 53 -3.17 -15.17 18.18
N ASN A 54 -2.99 -16.31 17.50
CA ASN A 54 -2.63 -17.61 18.08
C ASN A 54 -2.13 -18.54 16.96
N LEU A 55 -1.68 -19.76 17.32
CA LEU A 55 -1.15 -20.76 16.38
C LEU A 55 -2.11 -21.15 15.25
N SER A 56 -3.41 -21.19 15.54
CA SER A 56 -4.49 -21.48 14.58
C SER A 56 -5.16 -20.20 14.06
N GLY A 57 -4.64 -19.04 14.44
CA GLY A 57 -5.34 -17.76 14.40
C GLY A 57 -5.22 -17.07 13.05
N LYS A 58 -6.00 -16.02 12.88
CA LYS A 58 -5.83 -15.14 11.71
C LYS A 58 -4.61 -14.25 11.93
N GLN A 59 -3.89 -14.00 10.84
CA GLN A 59 -2.83 -13.00 10.79
C GLN A 59 -3.40 -11.61 11.13
N LEU A 60 -2.68 -10.84 11.95
CA LEU A 60 -2.96 -9.43 12.17
C LEU A 60 -2.55 -8.63 10.91
N GLN A 61 -3.53 -8.12 10.18
CA GLN A 61 -3.29 -7.32 8.97
C GLN A 61 -3.09 -5.83 9.30
N LYS A 62 -2.16 -5.17 8.59
CA LYS A 62 -1.91 -3.73 8.68
C LYS A 62 -1.60 -3.25 10.13
N CYS A 63 -0.94 -4.08 10.93
CA CYS A 63 -0.69 -3.84 12.36
C CYS A 63 0.66 -3.16 12.65
N GLU A 64 1.51 -2.91 11.66
CA GLU A 64 2.91 -2.50 11.85
C GLU A 64 3.03 -1.20 12.69
N ASN A 65 2.10 -0.27 12.50
CA ASN A 65 2.09 1.02 13.20
C ASN A 65 1.15 1.05 14.42
N MET A 66 0.56 -0.09 14.80
CA MET A 66 -0.32 -0.18 15.95
C MET A 66 0.46 -0.54 17.22
N TYR A 67 -0.03 -0.08 18.37
CA TYR A 67 0.57 -0.41 19.67
C TYR A 67 0.29 -1.86 20.03
N ILE A 68 1.30 -2.58 20.53
CA ILE A 68 1.18 -3.99 20.92
C ILE A 68 0.19 -4.13 22.09
N SER A 69 0.17 -3.16 22.99
CA SER A 69 -0.77 -3.05 24.11
C SER A 69 -2.24 -2.95 23.69
N SER A 70 -2.53 -2.65 22.42
CA SER A 70 -3.90 -2.68 21.89
C SER A 70 -4.40 -4.10 21.58
N PHE A 71 -3.49 -5.08 21.56
CA PHE A 71 -3.77 -6.46 21.14
C PHE A 71 -3.48 -7.49 22.21
N TYR A 72 -2.52 -7.20 23.10
CA TYR A 72 -2.02 -8.16 24.07
C TYR A 72 -1.94 -7.56 25.47
N ASN A 73 -2.12 -8.43 26.46
CA ASN A 73 -1.98 -8.13 27.89
C ASN A 73 -0.68 -8.69 28.47
N GLU A 74 -0.42 -8.37 29.74
CA GLU A 74 0.68 -8.93 30.53
C GLU A 74 0.67 -10.47 30.50
N ASN A 75 1.83 -11.07 30.22
CA ASN A 75 2.08 -12.51 30.16
C ASN A 75 1.34 -13.26 29.04
N GLU A 76 0.91 -12.58 27.98
CA GLU A 76 0.31 -13.24 26.81
C GLU A 76 1.32 -13.69 25.76
N ASP A 77 0.90 -14.69 24.98
CA ASP A 77 1.66 -15.27 23.89
C ASP A 77 1.49 -14.48 22.58
N VAL A 78 2.61 -14.13 21.95
CA VAL A 78 2.66 -13.48 20.64
C VAL A 78 3.32 -14.41 19.65
N TYR A 79 2.63 -14.68 18.54
CA TYR A 79 3.12 -15.61 17.52
C TYR A 79 3.63 -14.82 16.32
N LEU A 80 4.94 -14.93 16.03
CA LEU A 80 5.60 -14.28 14.90
C LEU A 80 6.04 -15.32 13.88
N TYR A 81 5.49 -15.24 12.67
CA TYR A 81 5.94 -16.04 11.53
C TYR A 81 6.88 -15.20 10.67
N CYS A 82 8.11 -15.67 10.55
CA CYS A 82 9.13 -15.02 9.75
C CYS A 82 9.22 -15.78 8.43
N ASP A 83 8.37 -15.41 7.47
CA ASP A 83 8.38 -16.01 6.14
C ASP A 83 9.76 -15.84 5.48
N LEU A 84 10.06 -16.71 4.49
CA LEU A 84 11.16 -16.48 3.56
C LEU A 84 11.18 -15.01 3.10
N PRO A 85 12.37 -14.44 2.80
CA PRO A 85 12.43 -13.35 1.87
C PRO A 85 11.89 -13.86 0.54
N ARG A 86 10.57 -13.78 0.33
CA ARG A 86 10.00 -13.83 -1.01
C ARG A 86 10.74 -12.75 -1.75
N PRO A 87 11.29 -12.98 -2.96
CA PRO A 87 11.94 -11.94 -3.72
C PRO A 87 11.04 -10.72 -3.57
N VAL A 88 11.51 -9.71 -2.83
CA VAL A 88 10.80 -8.43 -2.81
C VAL A 88 10.80 -8.15 -4.31
N LYS A 89 9.63 -7.93 -4.91
CA LYS A 89 9.69 -7.08 -6.10
C LYS A 89 10.31 -5.83 -5.55
N VAL A 90 11.62 -5.69 -5.70
CA VAL A 90 12.38 -4.53 -5.31
C VAL A 90 11.71 -3.45 -6.13
N VAL A 91 10.69 -2.82 -5.55
CA VAL A 91 10.32 -1.50 -5.96
C VAL A 91 11.52 -0.76 -5.43
N GLU A 92 12.54 -0.66 -6.29
CA GLU A 92 13.71 0.16 -6.04
C GLU A 92 13.14 1.45 -5.47
N GLN A 93 13.44 1.71 -4.20
CA GLN A 93 13.39 3.07 -3.71
C GLN A 93 14.54 3.75 -4.45
N GLN A 94 14.28 4.11 -5.72
CA GLN A 94 15.22 4.84 -6.54
C GLN A 94 15.49 6.14 -5.82
N ASP A 95 16.78 6.42 -5.65
CA ASP A 95 17.32 7.70 -5.24
C ASP A 95 16.43 8.84 -5.76
N THR A 96 15.86 9.60 -4.85
CA THR A 96 15.03 10.78 -5.15
C THR A 96 15.87 11.96 -5.65
N SER A 97 17.05 11.72 -6.23
CA SER A 97 17.83 12.75 -6.92
C SER A 97 17.23 12.97 -8.33
N ASN A 98 16.27 13.89 -8.38
CA ASN A 98 15.83 14.63 -9.58
C ASN A 98 15.16 13.83 -10.71
N ILE A 99 14.29 12.87 -10.39
CA ILE A 99 13.40 12.26 -11.40
C ILE A 99 12.33 13.29 -11.81
N GLN A 100 12.47 13.84 -13.03
CA GLN A 100 11.48 14.74 -13.60
C GLN A 100 10.32 13.98 -14.23
N TYR A 101 9.10 14.44 -13.98
CA TYR A 101 7.87 13.87 -14.54
C TYR A 101 7.12 14.91 -15.37
N THR A 102 6.77 14.53 -16.60
CA THR A 102 5.84 15.31 -17.42
C THR A 102 4.40 14.94 -17.06
N THR A 103 3.57 15.93 -16.74
CA THR A 103 2.14 15.70 -16.46
C THR A 103 1.41 15.34 -17.75
N ILE A 104 0.58 14.30 -17.72
CA ILE A 104 -0.33 13.95 -18.80
C ILE A 104 -1.56 14.85 -18.70
N GLU A 105 -1.84 15.61 -19.76
CA GLU A 105 -2.98 16.53 -19.80
C GLU A 105 -4.17 15.94 -20.55
N LYS A 106 -3.92 15.05 -21.52
CA LYS A 106 -4.96 14.41 -22.33
C LYS A 106 -5.42 13.11 -21.71
N TYR A 107 -6.71 13.04 -21.39
CA TYR A 107 -7.35 11.85 -20.85
C TYR A 107 -8.84 11.85 -21.20
N THR A 108 -9.45 10.67 -21.13
CA THR A 108 -10.91 10.51 -21.18
C THR A 108 -11.42 10.13 -19.80
N PHE A 109 -12.47 10.78 -19.34
CA PHE A 109 -13.13 10.49 -18.06
C PHE A 109 -14.62 10.24 -18.29
N TYR A 110 -15.17 9.20 -17.67
CA TYR A 110 -16.59 8.87 -17.75
C TYR A 110 -17.04 7.98 -16.59
N GLU A 111 -18.33 8.02 -16.28
CA GLU A 111 -18.96 7.05 -15.38
C GLU A 111 -19.06 5.70 -16.07
N TYR A 112 -18.51 4.65 -15.44
CA TYR A 112 -18.48 3.32 -16.05
C TYR A 112 -19.64 2.45 -15.58
N ASP A 113 -19.90 2.43 -14.28
CA ASP A 113 -21.01 1.73 -13.66
C ASP A 113 -21.46 2.51 -12.39
N GLU A 114 -22.52 2.04 -11.72
CA GLU A 114 -23.04 2.66 -10.49
C GLU A 114 -21.97 2.86 -9.39
N ASN A 115 -20.92 2.02 -9.39
CA ASN A 115 -19.90 1.98 -8.37
C ASN A 115 -18.58 2.61 -8.83
N ARG A 116 -18.39 2.91 -10.11
CA ARG A 116 -17.07 3.21 -10.67
C ARG A 116 -17.11 4.31 -11.70
N VAL A 117 -16.06 5.12 -11.65
CA VAL A 117 -15.67 6.00 -12.73
C VAL A 117 -14.37 5.49 -13.36
N ARG A 118 -14.16 5.79 -14.63
CA ARG A 118 -12.94 5.41 -15.34
C ARG A 118 -12.23 6.62 -15.91
N VAL A 119 -10.90 6.55 -15.84
CA VAL A 119 -10.01 7.43 -16.60
C VAL A 119 -9.22 6.58 -17.58
N VAL A 120 -9.15 7.00 -18.83
CA VAL A 120 -8.35 6.35 -19.87
C VAL A 120 -7.25 7.30 -20.32
N LEU A 121 -6.01 6.81 -20.25
CA LEU A 121 -4.83 7.49 -20.76
C LEU A 121 -4.41 6.76 -22.04
N GLU A 122 -4.62 7.38 -23.19
CA GLU A 122 -4.18 6.85 -24.49
C GLU A 122 -2.70 7.12 -24.67
N LEU A 123 -1.90 6.06 -24.61
CA LEU A 123 -0.45 6.10 -24.65
C LEU A 123 0.02 4.97 -25.58
N PRO A 124 0.29 5.27 -26.85
CA PRO A 124 0.70 4.26 -27.83
C PRO A 124 1.88 3.43 -27.35
N GLU A 125 1.76 2.10 -27.46
CA GLU A 125 2.77 1.11 -27.09
C GLU A 125 3.14 1.06 -25.59
N VAL A 126 2.35 1.71 -24.72
CA VAL A 126 2.59 1.69 -23.27
C VAL A 126 2.58 0.28 -22.68
N GLY A 127 1.90 -0.69 -23.30
CA GLY A 127 1.93 -2.08 -22.84
C GLY A 127 3.33 -2.72 -22.90
N LYS A 128 4.22 -2.22 -23.77
CA LYS A 128 5.57 -2.76 -23.97
C LYS A 128 6.53 -2.44 -22.82
N ILE A 129 6.29 -1.38 -22.05
CA ILE A 129 7.18 -1.00 -20.94
C ILE A 129 7.02 -1.91 -19.72
N GLY A 130 5.98 -2.76 -19.69
CA GLY A 130 5.69 -3.66 -18.59
C GLY A 130 5.07 -2.97 -17.37
N LYS A 131 4.35 -3.76 -16.57
CA LYS A 131 3.60 -3.24 -15.40
C LYS A 131 4.52 -2.73 -14.28
N ASP A 132 5.74 -3.24 -14.18
CA ASP A 132 6.68 -2.86 -13.13
C ASP A 132 7.21 -1.43 -13.29
N ASN A 133 7.13 -0.86 -14.51
CA ASN A 133 7.41 0.56 -14.79
C ASN A 133 6.21 1.48 -14.49
N ILE A 134 5.14 0.98 -13.88
CA ILE A 134 3.96 1.78 -13.55
C ILE A 134 3.66 1.66 -12.06
N GLN A 135 3.68 2.80 -11.38
CA GLN A 135 3.30 2.91 -9.98
C GLN A 135 1.94 3.60 -9.87
N ALA A 136 1.08 3.08 -8.99
CA ALA A 136 -0.23 3.65 -8.73
C ALA A 136 -0.44 3.81 -7.23
N ARG A 137 -0.93 4.97 -6.81
CA ARG A 137 -1.31 5.28 -5.43
C ARG A 137 -2.72 5.82 -5.42
N PHE A 138 -3.57 5.26 -4.57
CA PHE A 138 -4.94 5.73 -4.35
C PHE A 138 -5.09 6.15 -2.89
N PHE A 139 -5.78 7.26 -2.68
CA PHE A 139 -6.12 7.81 -1.36
C PHE A 139 -7.58 8.23 -1.39
N GLN A 140 -8.19 8.44 -0.22
CA GLN A 140 -9.63 8.68 -0.12
C GLN A 140 -10.15 9.85 -1.00
N ARG A 141 -9.31 10.82 -1.33
CA ARG A 141 -9.67 11.98 -2.17
C ARG A 141 -8.66 12.31 -3.27
N SER A 142 -7.72 11.42 -3.55
CA SER A 142 -6.68 11.67 -4.55
C SER A 142 -6.15 10.37 -5.11
N PHE A 143 -5.51 10.44 -6.27
CA PHE A 143 -4.74 9.33 -6.81
C PHE A 143 -3.61 9.85 -7.68
N GLU A 144 -2.57 9.03 -7.84
CA GLU A 144 -1.42 9.30 -8.68
C GLU A 144 -1.03 8.02 -9.43
N ILE A 145 -0.78 8.15 -10.72
CA ILE A 145 -0.15 7.16 -11.59
C ILE A 145 1.17 7.75 -12.07
N LYS A 146 2.27 7.04 -11.83
CA LYS A 146 3.60 7.33 -12.37
C LYS A 146 3.99 6.26 -13.36
N ILE A 147 4.51 6.70 -14.50
CA ILE A 147 4.91 5.84 -15.61
C ILE A 147 6.37 6.15 -15.88
N HIS A 148 7.22 5.14 -15.73
CA HIS A 148 8.66 5.26 -15.91
C HIS A 148 9.06 4.80 -17.30
N ASN A 149 10.09 5.42 -17.86
CA ASN A 149 10.73 4.99 -19.11
C ASN A 149 9.79 4.88 -20.33
N TYR A 150 8.69 5.63 -20.37
CA TYR A 150 7.81 5.67 -21.54
C TYR A 150 8.40 6.57 -22.61
N LYS A 151 8.92 5.98 -23.70
CA LYS A 151 9.58 6.70 -24.80
C LYS A 151 10.70 7.64 -24.31
N GLY A 152 11.50 7.16 -23.37
CA GLY A 152 12.62 7.91 -22.80
C GLY A 152 12.25 9.02 -21.80
N LYS A 153 10.99 9.10 -21.37
CA LYS A 153 10.54 10.08 -20.37
C LYS A 153 9.68 9.44 -19.28
N ASN A 154 9.63 10.10 -18.12
CA ASN A 154 8.73 9.73 -17.05
C ASN A 154 7.47 10.60 -17.13
N LEU A 155 6.31 9.95 -17.06
CA LEU A 155 5.02 10.62 -17.09
C LEU A 155 4.33 10.48 -15.74
N ARG A 156 3.51 11.46 -15.38
CA ARG A 156 2.61 11.38 -14.24
C ARG A 156 1.20 11.78 -14.62
N PHE A 157 0.23 11.18 -13.98
CA PHE A 157 -1.16 11.57 -14.07
C PHE A 157 -1.83 11.39 -12.72
N GLY A 158 -2.73 12.28 -12.34
CA GLY A 158 -3.42 12.16 -11.08
C GLY A 158 -4.36 13.31 -10.80
N SER A 159 -5.11 13.17 -9.71
CA SER A 159 -5.94 14.24 -9.18
C SER A 159 -5.57 14.45 -7.72
N GLY A 160 -5.09 15.65 -7.38
CA GLY A 160 -4.78 16.02 -5.99
C GLY A 160 -6.04 16.17 -5.12
N LYS A 161 -7.21 16.38 -5.75
CA LYS A 161 -8.51 16.42 -5.08
C LYS A 161 -9.60 15.99 -6.06
N THR A 162 -10.08 14.76 -5.91
CA THR A 162 -11.18 14.22 -6.70
C THR A 162 -12.51 14.88 -6.36
N GLN A 163 -13.47 14.90 -7.31
CA GLN A 163 -14.80 15.51 -7.08
C GLN A 163 -15.46 14.94 -5.83
N CYS A 164 -15.58 13.61 -5.75
CA CYS A 164 -16.11 12.88 -4.60
C CYS A 164 -15.03 11.99 -3.96
N LYS A 165 -15.38 11.32 -2.86
CA LYS A 165 -14.48 10.36 -2.19
C LYS A 165 -14.39 9.07 -3.01
N ILE A 166 -13.23 8.42 -2.93
CA ILE A 166 -12.97 7.13 -3.57
C ILE A 166 -12.69 6.09 -2.49
N ASP A 167 -12.96 4.82 -2.80
CA ASP A 167 -12.48 3.68 -2.06
C ASP A 167 -11.10 3.27 -2.60
N PRO A 168 -10.01 3.52 -1.86
CA PRO A 168 -8.65 3.26 -2.34
C PRO A 168 -8.35 1.77 -2.52
N ASP A 169 -8.84 0.93 -1.61
CA ASP A 169 -8.55 -0.52 -1.58
C ASP A 169 -9.19 -1.25 -2.77
N GLN A 170 -10.29 -0.70 -3.31
CA GLN A 170 -11.00 -1.24 -4.47
C GLN A 170 -10.70 -0.51 -5.78
N SER A 171 -9.86 0.53 -5.75
CA SER A 171 -9.41 1.26 -6.94
C SER A 171 -8.15 0.62 -7.52
N ARG A 172 -8.03 0.61 -8.85
CA ARG A 172 -6.95 -0.09 -9.55
C ARG A 172 -6.68 0.48 -10.93
N PHE A 173 -5.52 0.16 -11.50
CA PHE A 173 -5.25 0.39 -12.92
C PHE A 173 -5.14 -0.94 -13.70
N MET A 174 -5.40 -0.87 -15.00
CA MET A 174 -5.18 -1.94 -15.96
C MET A 174 -4.30 -1.42 -17.08
N LEU A 175 -3.20 -2.12 -17.34
CA LEU A 175 -2.33 -1.87 -18.47
C LEU A 175 -2.86 -2.61 -19.70
N LYS A 176 -2.95 -1.93 -20.84
CA LYS A 176 -3.25 -2.47 -22.17
C LYS A 176 -2.20 -1.97 -23.15
N ASP A 177 -2.13 -2.59 -24.32
CA ASP A 177 -1.08 -2.35 -25.32
C ASP A 177 -0.87 -0.86 -25.64
N ASN A 178 -1.96 -0.10 -25.76
CA ASN A 178 -1.93 1.32 -26.16
C ASN A 178 -2.60 2.27 -25.16
N LYS A 179 -2.94 1.79 -23.95
CA LYS A 179 -3.62 2.62 -22.95
C LYS A 179 -3.47 2.10 -21.54
N ILE A 180 -3.59 3.02 -20.59
CA ILE A 180 -3.80 2.72 -19.18
C ILE A 180 -5.24 3.06 -18.83
N ILE A 181 -5.96 2.11 -18.24
CA ILE A 181 -7.31 2.31 -17.74
C ILE A 181 -7.26 2.36 -16.22
N ILE A 182 -7.60 3.50 -15.64
CA ILE A 182 -7.69 3.72 -14.20
C ILE A 182 -9.16 3.54 -13.81
N SER A 183 -9.43 2.55 -12.98
CA SER A 183 -10.76 2.23 -12.47
C SER A 183 -10.85 2.69 -11.02
N ILE A 184 -11.63 3.74 -10.77
CA ILE A 184 -11.78 4.36 -9.47
C ILE A 184 -13.11 3.88 -8.87
N ARG A 185 -13.05 3.25 -7.70
CA ARG A 185 -14.26 2.84 -6.95
C ARG A 185 -14.80 4.08 -6.21
N LYS A 186 -16.06 4.43 -6.47
CA LYS A 186 -16.76 5.45 -5.70
C LYS A 186 -16.90 4.99 -4.25
N PHE A 187 -16.74 5.90 -3.31
CA PHE A 187 -16.99 5.59 -1.90
C PHE A 187 -18.48 5.38 -1.63
N GLN A 188 -19.35 6.21 -2.24
CA GLN A 188 -20.81 6.05 -2.19
C GLN A 188 -21.36 5.79 -3.60
N LYS A 189 -22.28 4.84 -3.74
CA LYS A 189 -22.93 4.53 -5.02
C LYS A 189 -23.76 5.69 -5.56
N THR A 190 -24.30 6.50 -4.66
CA THR A 190 -25.13 7.67 -4.96
C THR A 190 -24.33 8.87 -5.45
N ASP A 191 -22.99 8.82 -5.39
CA ASP A 191 -22.15 9.90 -5.90
C ASP A 191 -22.21 9.95 -7.43
N ASN A 192 -22.70 11.06 -7.98
CA ASN A 192 -22.63 11.35 -9.41
C ASN A 192 -21.38 12.19 -9.71
N TRP A 193 -20.57 11.75 -10.67
CA TRP A 193 -19.35 12.45 -11.03
C TRP A 193 -19.48 13.14 -12.39
N PHE A 194 -19.33 14.46 -12.40
CA PHE A 194 -19.37 15.30 -13.59
C PHE A 194 -17.98 15.75 -14.03
N SER A 195 -17.00 15.65 -13.12
CA SER A 195 -15.61 15.97 -13.32
C SER A 195 -14.73 15.01 -12.51
N LEU A 196 -13.50 14.81 -13.00
CA LEU A 196 -12.49 14.08 -12.25
C LEU A 196 -12.00 14.88 -11.02
N HIS A 197 -11.95 16.20 -11.14
CA HIS A 197 -11.39 17.11 -10.14
C HIS A 197 -12.49 17.85 -9.40
N LYS A 198 -12.27 18.13 -8.10
CA LYS A 198 -13.15 19.05 -7.38
C LYS A 198 -12.96 20.45 -7.95
N THR A 199 -13.96 20.93 -8.69
CA THR A 199 -14.02 22.32 -9.12
C THR A 199 -14.28 23.22 -7.90
N LYS A 200 -13.59 24.37 -7.85
CA LYS A 200 -14.00 25.46 -6.95
C LYS A 200 -15.24 26.09 -7.59
N THR A 201 -16.35 26.10 -6.87
CA THR A 201 -17.49 26.92 -7.26
C THR A 201 -17.06 28.38 -7.11
N ILE A 202 -17.07 29.14 -8.20
CA ILE A 202 -16.89 30.59 -8.15
C ILE A 202 -18.25 31.13 -7.72
N GLY A 203 -18.41 31.49 -6.44
CA GLY A 203 -19.66 32.06 -5.92
C GLY A 203 -20.10 31.63 -4.52
N GLY A 204 -19.23 31.05 -3.68
CA GLY A 204 -19.54 30.86 -2.25
C GLY A 204 -18.71 31.84 -1.43
N ASP A 205 -19.38 32.76 -0.73
CA ASP A 205 -18.76 33.77 0.13
C ASP A 205 -17.86 33.14 1.19
N SER A 206 -16.82 33.89 1.55
CA SER A 206 -15.80 33.49 2.51
C SER A 206 -16.34 33.74 3.92
N ASP A 207 -16.52 32.66 4.70
CA ASP A 207 -16.57 32.73 6.16
C ASP A 207 -15.23 32.24 6.74
#